data_AF-A0A6J7G377-F1
#
_entry.id   AF-A0A6J7G377-F1
#
_cell.length_a   1.000
_cell.length_b   1.000
_cell.length_c   1.000
_cell.angle_alpha   90.00
_cell.angle_beta   90.00
_cell.angle_gamma   90.00
#
_symmetry.space_group_name_H-M   'P 1'
#
loop_
_entity.id
_entity.type
_entity.pdbx_description
1 polymer ?
#
loop_
_entity_poly.entity_id
_entity_poly.type
_entity_poly.pdbx_seq_one_letter_code
_entity_poly.pdbx_strand_id
1 'polypeptide(L)'
;MPTLEHCIARGVHCVVGTTGFDDERLAQIRGWLSKAPNVGVLIAPNFGIGAVLMMQFAQQAAPYFESVEIIELHHPDKVDAPSGTARHTAELVSKARSDSGVAVSPDATTKEIDGARGANIGDVRVHSVRARGLVAHQEVVFGGIGETLTIRHDSMDRTSFMPGVLLGVRRVADHPGLTVGLDAYLSEL
;
A
#
# COMPACT_ATOMS: atom_id res chain seq x y z
N MET A 1 14.96 4.37 17.35
CA MET A 1 15.10 5.03 16.03
C MET A 1 15.70 6.43 16.25
N PRO A 2 17.03 6.56 16.31
CA PRO A 2 17.69 7.74 16.90
C PRO A 2 17.37 9.06 16.20
N THR A 3 17.32 9.09 14.87
CA THR A 3 17.03 10.31 14.10
C THR A 3 15.62 10.82 14.34
N LEU A 4 14.62 9.92 14.32
CA LEU A 4 13.22 10.29 14.48
C LEU A 4 12.94 10.84 15.88
N GLU A 5 13.47 10.17 16.91
CA GLU A 5 13.40 10.64 18.30
C GLU A 5 14.05 12.02 18.47
N HIS A 6 15.24 12.22 17.89
CA HIS A 6 15.96 13.48 17.95
C HIS A 6 15.20 14.66 17.32
N CYS A 7 14.53 14.41 16.19
CA CYS A 7 13.70 15.40 15.49
C CYS A 7 12.45 15.74 16.31
N ILE A 8 11.71 14.74 16.79
CA ILE A 8 10.49 14.94 17.59
C ILE A 8 10.81 15.75 18.86
N ALA A 9 11.89 15.41 19.56
CA ALA A 9 12.32 16.11 20.77
C ALA A 9 12.67 17.59 20.56
N ARG A 10 12.90 18.02 19.30
CA ARG A 10 13.20 19.41 18.92
C ARG A 10 12.05 20.13 18.25
N GLY A 11 10.87 19.52 18.19
CA GLY A 11 9.71 20.14 17.53
C GLY A 11 9.75 20.06 16.00
N VAL A 12 10.55 19.16 15.41
CA VAL A 12 10.69 19.05 13.95
C VAL A 12 9.70 18.02 13.41
N HIS A 13 8.83 18.45 12.50
CA HIS A 13 7.94 17.58 11.74
C HIS A 13 8.73 16.56 10.91
N CYS A 14 8.23 15.32 10.82
CA CYS A 14 8.94 14.25 10.11
C CYS A 14 8.06 13.60 9.05
N VAL A 15 8.64 13.40 7.86
CA VAL A 15 8.04 12.66 6.75
C VAL A 15 8.96 11.49 6.43
N VAL A 16 8.51 10.27 6.66
CA VAL A 16 9.35 9.07 6.71
C VAL A 16 8.85 8.04 5.72
N GLY A 17 9.73 7.64 4.79
CA GLY A 17 9.47 6.59 3.79
C GLY A 17 10.22 5.29 4.02
N THR A 18 10.92 5.15 5.14
CA THR A 18 11.63 3.90 5.47
C THR A 18 10.62 2.82 5.84
N THR A 19 10.91 1.57 5.49
CA THR A 19 10.08 0.41 5.84
C THR A 19 10.40 -0.11 7.25
N GLY A 20 9.66 -1.12 7.71
CA GLY A 20 9.95 -1.82 8.97
C GLY A 20 9.44 -1.11 10.23
N PHE A 21 8.28 -0.46 10.14
CA PHE A 21 7.54 0.04 11.31
C PHE A 21 6.48 -0.99 11.70
N ASP A 22 6.78 -1.77 12.73
CA ASP A 22 5.82 -2.66 13.38
C ASP A 22 5.03 -1.92 14.47
N ASP A 23 4.05 -2.58 15.09
CA ASP A 23 3.21 -1.99 16.13
C ASP A 23 4.01 -1.48 17.33
N GLU A 24 5.10 -2.16 17.69
CA GLU A 24 5.99 -1.75 18.78
C GLU A 24 6.67 -0.41 18.46
N ARG A 25 7.23 -0.27 17.25
CA ARG A 25 7.83 0.98 16.76
C ARG A 25 6.80 2.09 16.64
N LEU A 26 5.60 1.81 16.14
CA LEU A 26 4.53 2.80 16.06
C LEU A 26 4.09 3.26 17.46
N ALA A 27 3.98 2.34 18.43
CA ALA A 27 3.71 2.68 19.82
C ALA A 27 4.82 3.53 20.45
N GLN A 28 6.09 3.22 20.15
CA GLN A 28 7.23 4.02 20.59
C GLN A 28 7.14 5.46 20.07
N ILE A 29 6.81 5.66 18.80
CA ILE A 29 6.64 6.98 18.19
C ILE A 29 5.49 7.75 18.84
N ARG A 30 4.34 7.09 19.08
CA ARG A 30 3.21 7.71 19.82
C ARG A 30 3.64 8.17 21.22
N GLY A 31 4.47 7.37 21.90
CA GLY A 31 5.08 7.73 23.17
C GLY A 31 5.93 9.00 23.11
N TRP A 32 6.80 9.15 22.12
CA TRP A 32 7.57 10.39 21.91
C TRP A 32 6.68 11.60 21.61
N LEU A 33 5.68 11.42 20.75
CA LEU A 33 4.75 12.47 20.33
C LEU A 33 3.87 12.99 21.47
N SER A 34 3.57 12.17 22.48
CA SER A 34 2.87 12.62 23.70
C SER A 34 3.57 13.78 24.42
N LYS A 35 4.88 13.94 24.20
CA LYS A 35 5.70 15.03 24.78
C LYS A 35 5.89 16.21 23.82
N ALA A 36 5.37 16.12 22.60
CA ALA A 36 5.53 17.09 21.52
C ALA A 36 4.20 17.27 20.74
N PRO A 37 3.16 17.83 21.37
CA PRO A 37 1.78 17.78 20.87
C PRO A 37 1.55 18.52 19.54
N ASN A 38 2.46 19.43 19.16
CA ASN A 38 2.37 20.18 17.90
C ASN A 38 3.15 19.54 16.76
N VAL A 39 3.84 18.41 17.00
CA VAL A 39 4.67 17.75 15.98
C VAL A 39 3.87 16.70 15.25
N GLY A 40 3.76 16.86 13.93
CA GLY A 40 3.29 15.82 13.00
C GLY A 40 4.42 14.89 12.53
N VAL A 41 4.12 13.60 12.47
CA VAL A 41 4.95 12.55 11.89
C VAL A 41 4.12 11.75 10.91
N LEU A 42 4.51 11.76 9.63
CA LEU A 42 3.98 10.89 8.60
C LEU A 42 4.91 9.70 8.39
N ILE A 43 4.39 8.49 8.56
CA ILE A 43 5.03 7.25 8.12
C ILE A 43 4.27 6.76 6.88
N ALA A 44 4.86 6.91 5.70
CA ALA A 44 4.25 6.45 4.46
C ALA A 44 5.04 5.25 3.89
N PRO A 45 4.47 4.03 3.87
CA PRO A 45 5.14 2.87 3.28
C PRO A 45 5.28 2.98 1.76
N ASN A 46 4.53 3.89 1.13
CA ASN A 46 4.62 4.21 -0.28
C ASN A 46 4.26 5.70 -0.51
N PHE A 47 5.12 6.43 -1.22
CA PHE A 47 4.89 7.84 -1.59
C PHE A 47 4.37 8.04 -3.02
N GLY A 48 4.14 6.96 -3.77
CA GLY A 48 3.59 7.02 -5.11
C GLY A 48 2.10 7.34 -5.02
N ILE A 49 1.71 8.58 -5.33
CA ILE A 49 0.30 9.00 -5.26
C ILE A 49 -0.58 8.08 -6.10
N GLY A 50 -0.14 7.72 -7.31
CA GLY A 50 -0.88 6.79 -8.17
C GLY A 50 -1.02 5.39 -7.56
N ALA A 51 -0.01 4.88 -6.86
CA ALA A 51 -0.09 3.61 -6.15
C ALA A 51 -1.08 3.68 -4.98
N VAL A 52 -1.09 4.78 -4.23
CA VAL A 52 -2.03 5.01 -3.12
C VAL A 52 -3.47 5.08 -3.64
N LEU A 53 -3.71 5.85 -4.70
CA LEU A 53 -5.03 5.95 -5.33
C LEU A 53 -5.49 4.59 -5.89
N MET A 54 -4.60 3.83 -6.54
CA MET A 54 -4.90 2.47 -6.99
C MET A 54 -5.35 1.59 -5.83
N MET A 55 -4.68 1.63 -4.68
CA MET A 55 -5.09 0.86 -3.50
C MET A 55 -6.46 1.29 -2.98
N GLN A 56 -6.71 2.59 -2.87
CA GLN A 56 -8.00 3.12 -2.40
C GLN A 56 -9.15 2.75 -3.36
N PHE A 57 -8.95 2.89 -4.67
CA PHE A 57 -9.95 2.53 -5.67
C PHE A 57 -10.16 1.01 -5.74
N ALA A 58 -9.11 0.20 -5.59
CA ALA A 58 -9.24 -1.25 -5.50
C ALA A 58 -10.07 -1.65 -4.27
N GLN A 59 -9.80 -1.05 -3.10
CA GLN A 59 -10.58 -1.29 -1.89
C GLN A 59 -12.06 -0.92 -2.08
N GLN A 60 -12.34 0.21 -2.73
CA GLN A 60 -13.71 0.66 -3.01
C GLN A 60 -14.44 -0.22 -4.04
N ALA A 61 -13.73 -0.73 -5.05
CA ALA A 61 -14.29 -1.58 -6.08
C ALA A 61 -14.57 -3.01 -5.57
N ALA A 62 -13.76 -3.50 -4.62
CA ALA A 62 -13.77 -4.90 -4.20
C ALA A 62 -15.13 -5.48 -3.78
N PRO A 63 -16.04 -4.74 -3.11
CA PRO A 63 -17.37 -5.25 -2.75
C PRO A 63 -18.30 -5.56 -3.93
N TYR A 64 -18.02 -5.02 -5.13
CA TYR A 64 -18.92 -5.07 -6.28
C TYR A 64 -18.60 -6.18 -7.28
N PHE A 65 -17.43 -6.83 -7.15
CA PHE A 65 -16.96 -7.82 -8.10
C PHE A 65 -16.83 -9.21 -7.46
N GLU A 66 -17.18 -10.25 -8.21
CA GLU A 66 -17.11 -11.62 -7.74
C GLU A 66 -15.65 -12.10 -7.65
N SER A 67 -14.83 -11.72 -8.63
CA SER A 67 -13.42 -12.12 -8.73
C SER A 67 -12.46 -10.94 -8.54
N VAL A 68 -11.32 -11.20 -7.90
CA VAL A 68 -10.20 -10.26 -7.85
C VAL A 68 -8.86 -10.99 -7.81
N GLU A 69 -7.90 -10.52 -8.62
CA GLU A 69 -6.49 -10.94 -8.56
C GLU A 69 -5.56 -9.72 -8.71
N ILE A 70 -4.35 -9.83 -8.17
CA ILE A 70 -3.33 -8.79 -8.22
C ILE A 70 -2.11 -9.31 -8.96
N ILE A 71 -1.58 -8.50 -9.87
CA ILE A 71 -0.34 -8.78 -10.60
C ILE A 71 0.62 -7.63 -10.30
N GLU A 72 1.75 -7.94 -9.67
CA GLU A 72 2.84 -6.98 -9.46
C GLU A 72 4.02 -7.33 -10.36
N LEU A 73 4.67 -6.30 -10.91
CA LEU A 73 5.78 -6.46 -11.82
C LEU A 73 6.93 -5.53 -11.43
N HIS A 74 8.11 -6.11 -11.20
CA HIS A 74 9.31 -5.36 -10.77
C HIS A 74 10.56 -5.81 -11.53
N HIS A 75 11.61 -4.98 -11.44
CA HIS A 75 12.96 -5.39 -11.83
C HIS A 75 13.42 -6.66 -11.09
N PRO A 76 14.34 -7.45 -11.67
CA PRO A 76 14.77 -8.72 -11.07
C PRO A 76 15.60 -8.56 -9.80
N ASP A 77 16.21 -7.40 -9.54
CA ASP A 77 17.00 -7.17 -8.31
C ASP A 77 16.13 -6.95 -7.06
N LYS A 78 14.80 -6.98 -7.18
CA LYS A 78 13.90 -6.88 -6.04
C LYS A 78 13.89 -8.20 -5.26
N VAL A 79 14.31 -8.12 -4.00
CA VAL A 79 14.59 -9.29 -3.15
C VAL A 79 13.34 -9.97 -2.57
N ASP A 80 12.24 -9.24 -2.41
CA ASP A 80 11.00 -9.70 -1.82
C ASP A 80 9.92 -9.97 -2.88
N ALA A 81 9.10 -11.01 -2.68
CA ALA A 81 7.92 -11.33 -3.48
C ALA A 81 6.80 -11.95 -2.61
N PRO A 82 5.54 -11.50 -2.75
CA PRO A 82 5.12 -10.32 -3.50
C PRO A 82 5.61 -9.02 -2.85
N SER A 83 5.60 -7.93 -3.61
CA SER A 83 5.95 -6.61 -3.08
C SER A 83 5.09 -6.21 -1.87
N GLY A 84 5.65 -5.38 -0.97
CA GLY A 84 4.90 -4.85 0.18
C GLY A 84 3.62 -4.11 -0.21
N THR A 85 3.62 -3.36 -1.31
CA THR A 85 2.41 -2.71 -1.84
C THR A 85 1.37 -3.72 -2.31
N ALA A 86 1.77 -4.79 -2.99
CA ALA A 86 0.85 -5.83 -3.46
C ALA A 86 0.22 -6.60 -2.29
N ARG A 87 1.02 -6.96 -1.28
CA ARG A 87 0.52 -7.57 -0.03
C ARG A 87 -0.51 -6.67 0.65
N HIS A 88 -0.19 -5.39 0.82
CA HIS A 88 -1.10 -4.45 1.47
C HIS A 88 -2.38 -4.23 0.67
N THR A 89 -2.27 -4.16 -0.66
CA THR A 89 -3.46 -4.07 -1.55
C THR A 89 -4.36 -5.28 -1.38
N ALA A 90 -3.79 -6.50 -1.34
CA ALA A 90 -4.54 -7.73 -1.12
C ALA A 90 -5.25 -7.74 0.24
N GLU A 91 -4.57 -7.29 1.31
CA GLU A 91 -5.15 -7.18 2.66
C GLU A 91 -6.33 -6.20 2.70
N LEU A 92 -6.21 -5.03 2.07
CA LEU A 92 -7.28 -4.03 1.99
C LEU A 92 -8.49 -4.54 1.21
N VAL A 93 -8.25 -5.14 0.04
CA VAL A 93 -9.28 -5.73 -0.82
C VAL A 93 -9.99 -6.87 -0.10
N SER A 94 -9.22 -7.78 0.53
CA SER A 94 -9.76 -8.93 1.24
C SER A 94 -10.63 -8.51 2.42
N LYS A 95 -10.17 -7.52 3.19
CA LYS A 95 -10.97 -6.94 4.27
C LYS A 95 -12.26 -6.32 3.75
N ALA A 96 -12.21 -5.50 2.68
CA ALA A 96 -13.40 -4.85 2.14
C ALA A 96 -14.46 -5.85 1.64
N ARG A 97 -14.02 -6.96 1.02
CA ARG A 97 -14.88 -8.06 0.59
C ARG A 97 -15.53 -8.77 1.77
N SER A 98 -14.72 -9.14 2.76
CA SER A 98 -15.19 -9.79 3.99
C SER A 98 -16.20 -8.93 4.74
N ASP A 99 -15.91 -7.65 4.94
CA ASP A 99 -16.80 -6.70 5.62
C ASP A 99 -18.14 -6.51 4.86
N SER A 100 -18.13 -6.72 3.54
CA SER A 100 -19.32 -6.62 2.67
C SER A 100 -20.00 -7.97 2.42
N GLY A 101 -19.53 -9.07 3.00
CA GLY A 101 -20.10 -10.41 2.84
C GLY A 101 -19.91 -11.00 1.43
N VAL A 102 -18.94 -10.53 0.65
CA VAL A 102 -18.61 -11.10 -0.65
C VAL A 102 -17.92 -12.45 -0.44
N ALA A 103 -18.37 -13.48 -1.15
CA ALA A 103 -17.77 -14.81 -1.09
C ALA A 103 -16.34 -14.81 -1.67
N VAL A 104 -15.58 -15.87 -1.39
CA VAL A 104 -14.29 -16.09 -2.06
C VAL A 104 -14.47 -16.17 -3.57
N SER A 105 -13.48 -15.68 -4.32
CA SER A 105 -13.52 -15.72 -5.78
C SER A 105 -13.76 -17.15 -6.30
N PRO A 106 -14.64 -17.36 -7.30
CA PRO A 106 -14.88 -18.67 -7.87
C PRO A 106 -13.61 -19.23 -8.53
N ASP A 107 -13.26 -20.47 -8.23
CA ASP A 107 -12.14 -21.17 -8.85
C ASP A 107 -12.47 -22.67 -8.92
N ALA A 108 -12.64 -23.20 -10.13
CA ALA A 108 -12.95 -24.61 -10.38
C ALA A 108 -11.69 -25.48 -10.56
N THR A 109 -10.49 -24.92 -10.31
CA THR A 109 -9.22 -25.63 -10.49
C THR A 109 -9.12 -26.83 -9.55
N THR A 110 -9.12 -28.04 -10.11
CA THR A 110 -8.98 -29.30 -9.36
C THR A 110 -7.59 -29.92 -9.43
N LYS A 111 -6.76 -29.44 -10.37
CA LYS A 111 -5.37 -29.84 -10.57
C LYS A 111 -4.56 -28.60 -10.85
N GLU A 112 -3.57 -28.34 -10.01
CA GLU A 112 -2.69 -27.18 -10.09
C GLU A 112 -1.22 -27.64 -10.17
N ILE A 113 -0.42 -26.93 -10.97
CA ILE A 113 1.04 -26.99 -10.89
C ILE A 113 1.45 -26.03 -9.78
N ASP A 114 2.32 -26.47 -8.86
CA ASP A 114 2.76 -25.65 -7.73
C ASP A 114 3.15 -24.22 -8.16
N GLY A 115 2.55 -23.22 -7.51
CA GLY A 115 2.72 -21.80 -7.79
C GLY A 115 1.91 -21.22 -8.96
N ALA A 116 1.14 -22.00 -9.72
CA ALA A 116 0.45 -21.51 -10.92
C ALA A 116 -0.67 -20.49 -10.63
N ARG A 117 -1.33 -20.55 -9.47
CA ARG A 117 -2.36 -19.58 -9.06
C ARG A 117 -1.84 -18.43 -8.22
N GLY A 118 -0.52 -18.27 -8.11
CA GLY A 118 0.11 -17.23 -7.31
C GLY A 118 -0.07 -17.42 -5.80
N ALA A 119 0.51 -16.51 -5.03
CA ALA A 119 0.41 -16.52 -3.58
C ALA A 119 -1.00 -16.14 -3.13
N ASN A 120 -1.50 -16.75 -2.06
CA ASN A 120 -2.79 -16.39 -1.48
C ASN A 120 -2.59 -15.45 -0.28
N ILE A 121 -3.20 -14.26 -0.32
CA ILE A 121 -3.17 -13.27 0.76
C ILE A 121 -4.62 -12.90 1.09
N GLY A 122 -5.12 -13.41 2.21
CA GLY A 122 -6.56 -13.39 2.50
C GLY A 122 -7.32 -14.27 1.50
N ASP A 123 -8.27 -13.68 0.79
CA ASP A 123 -9.04 -14.29 -0.30
C ASP A 123 -8.58 -13.84 -1.71
N VAL A 124 -7.43 -13.16 -1.82
CA VAL A 124 -6.92 -12.58 -3.06
C VAL A 124 -5.66 -13.31 -3.53
N ARG A 125 -5.62 -13.69 -4.82
CA ARG A 125 -4.42 -14.22 -5.47
C ARG A 125 -3.48 -13.10 -5.92
N VAL A 126 -2.19 -13.28 -5.67
CA VAL A 126 -1.14 -12.32 -5.98
C VAL A 126 -0.02 -12.97 -6.79
N HIS A 127 0.25 -12.42 -7.97
CA HIS A 127 1.26 -12.87 -8.92
C HIS A 127 2.42 -11.89 -8.97
N SER A 128 3.66 -12.40 -8.97
CA SER A 128 4.87 -11.58 -8.94
C SER A 128 5.72 -11.83 -10.17
N VAL A 129 5.85 -10.81 -11.02
CA VAL A 129 6.70 -10.85 -12.22
C VAL A 129 8.01 -10.14 -11.92
N ARG A 130 9.13 -10.79 -12.30
CA ARG A 130 10.47 -10.22 -12.21
C ARG A 130 11.09 -10.21 -13.60
N ALA A 131 11.22 -9.03 -14.21
CA ALA A 131 11.74 -8.92 -15.57
C ALA A 131 12.61 -7.67 -15.74
N ARG A 132 13.68 -7.82 -16.49
CA ARG A 132 14.60 -6.71 -16.82
C ARG A 132 13.89 -5.69 -17.70
N GLY A 133 14.09 -4.41 -17.42
CA GLY A 133 13.39 -3.29 -18.09
C GLY A 133 12.17 -2.78 -17.33
N LEU A 134 11.67 -3.53 -16.35
CA LEU A 134 10.65 -3.05 -15.42
C LEU A 134 11.27 -2.24 -14.28
N VAL A 135 10.46 -1.40 -13.64
CA VAL A 135 10.82 -0.67 -12.41
C VAL A 135 9.90 -1.13 -11.28
N ALA A 136 8.67 -0.63 -11.22
CA ALA A 136 7.67 -1.06 -10.25
C ALA A 136 6.26 -0.79 -10.78
N HIS A 137 5.47 -1.84 -10.92
CA HIS A 137 4.14 -1.79 -11.53
C HIS A 137 3.19 -2.71 -10.76
N GLN A 138 1.91 -2.34 -10.75
CA GLN A 138 0.88 -3.20 -10.17
C GLN A 138 -0.44 -3.02 -10.90
N GLU A 139 -1.16 -4.13 -11.02
CA GLU A 139 -2.48 -4.22 -11.60
C GLU A 139 -3.39 -4.97 -10.64
N VAL A 140 -4.59 -4.44 -10.41
CA VAL A 140 -5.68 -5.11 -9.71
C VAL A 140 -6.77 -5.39 -10.73
N VAL A 141 -7.03 -6.66 -10.98
CA VAL A 141 -8.00 -7.13 -11.98
C VAL A 141 -9.22 -7.64 -11.25
N PHE A 142 -10.35 -7.01 -11.50
CA PHE A 142 -11.66 -7.42 -11.00
C PHE A 142 -12.50 -8.05 -12.12
N GLY A 143 -13.29 -9.05 -11.77
CA GLY A 143 -14.19 -9.76 -12.69
C GLY A 143 -15.61 -9.83 -12.16
N GLY A 144 -16.57 -9.53 -13.04
CA GLY A 144 -18.01 -9.68 -12.83
C GLY A 144 -18.68 -10.28 -14.06
N ILE A 145 -19.98 -10.56 -13.97
CA ILE A 145 -20.73 -11.14 -15.09
C ILE A 145 -20.76 -10.14 -16.26
N GLY A 146 -20.04 -10.46 -17.33
CA GLY A 146 -20.02 -9.67 -18.56
C GLY A 146 -19.09 -8.45 -18.53
N GLU A 147 -18.31 -8.25 -17.46
CA GLU A 147 -17.39 -7.12 -17.36
C GLU A 147 -16.13 -7.41 -16.53
N THR A 148 -15.12 -6.57 -16.75
CA THR A 148 -13.89 -6.54 -15.95
C THR A 148 -13.52 -5.10 -15.66
N LEU A 149 -12.99 -4.84 -14.47
CA LEU A 149 -12.36 -3.57 -14.13
C LEU A 149 -10.88 -3.83 -13.82
N THR A 150 -10.01 -3.10 -14.51
CA THR A 150 -8.58 -3.11 -14.23
C THR A 150 -8.14 -1.76 -13.70
N ILE A 151 -7.49 -1.76 -12.54
CA ILE A 151 -6.84 -0.57 -11.98
C ILE A 151 -5.35 -0.81 -11.98
N ARG A 152 -4.63 0.01 -12.74
CA ARG A 152 -3.19 -0.17 -12.98
C ARG A 152 -2.40 1.08 -12.60
N HIS A 153 -1.27 0.87 -11.94
CA HIS A 153 -0.27 1.89 -11.68
C HIS A 153 1.10 1.46 -12.20
N ASP A 154 1.73 2.32 -12.98
CA ASP A 154 3.07 2.13 -13.54
C ASP A 154 4.01 3.22 -13.03
N SER A 155 5.08 2.81 -12.35
CA SER A 155 6.18 3.69 -11.98
C SER A 155 7.29 3.54 -13.00
N MET A 156 7.47 4.55 -13.86
CA MET A 156 8.52 4.52 -14.90
C MET A 156 9.89 4.94 -14.36
N ASP A 157 9.92 5.69 -13.27
CA ASP A 157 11.14 6.15 -12.60
C ASP A 157 10.87 6.44 -11.11
N ARG A 158 11.91 6.42 -10.28
CA ARG A 158 11.81 6.73 -8.84
C ARG A 158 11.36 8.16 -8.55
N THR A 159 11.44 9.08 -9.52
CA THR A 159 10.86 10.42 -9.38
C THR A 159 9.35 10.39 -9.15
N SER A 160 8.66 9.31 -9.49
CA SER A 160 7.21 9.12 -9.25
C SER A 160 6.80 9.23 -7.77
N PHE A 161 7.74 9.03 -6.83
CA PHE A 161 7.51 9.18 -5.40
C PHE A 161 7.59 10.63 -4.91
N MET A 162 8.28 11.51 -5.64
CA MET A 162 8.54 12.90 -5.18
C MET A 162 7.27 13.72 -4.96
N PRO A 163 6.22 13.64 -5.81
CA PRO A 163 4.96 14.32 -5.55
C PRO A 163 4.35 13.97 -4.18
N GLY A 164 4.37 12.69 -3.79
CA GLY A 164 3.85 12.26 -2.49
C GLY A 164 4.73 12.72 -1.32
N VAL A 165 6.05 12.73 -1.50
CA VAL A 165 6.96 13.31 -0.48
C VAL A 165 6.66 14.79 -0.28
N LEU A 166 6.49 15.55 -1.37
CA LEU A 166 6.15 16.97 -1.29
C LEU A 166 4.77 17.21 -0.68
N LEU A 167 3.78 16.36 -0.98
CA LEU A 167 2.49 16.39 -0.30
C LEU A 167 2.66 16.19 1.21
N GLY A 168 3.41 15.16 1.62
CA GLY A 168 3.74 14.90 3.02
C GLY A 168 4.39 16.11 3.70
N VAL A 169 5.43 16.68 3.09
CA VAL A 169 6.15 17.85 3.64
C VAL A 169 5.25 19.07 3.77
N ARG A 170 4.36 19.30 2.82
CA ARG A 170 3.45 20.47 2.83
C ARG A 170 2.34 20.36 3.88
N ARG A 171 1.90 19.15 4.20
CA ARG A 171 0.71 18.90 5.04
C ARG A 171 1.03 18.40 6.45
N VAL A 172 2.24 17.92 6.72
CA VAL A 172 2.59 17.32 8.02
C VAL A 172 2.43 18.28 9.21
N ALA A 173 2.53 19.59 8.98
CA ALA A 173 2.29 20.59 10.01
C ALA A 173 0.81 20.67 10.44
N ASP A 174 -0.12 20.38 9.51
CA ASP A 174 -1.57 20.40 9.75
C ASP A 174 -2.07 19.11 10.44
N HIS A 175 -1.19 18.11 10.59
CA HIS A 175 -1.51 16.78 11.10
C HIS A 175 -0.62 16.41 12.30
N PRO A 176 -0.79 17.07 13.46
CA PRO A 176 -0.03 16.74 14.66
C PRO A 176 -0.30 15.29 15.12
N GLY A 177 0.72 14.67 15.71
CA GLY A 177 0.68 13.27 16.09
C GLY A 177 1.23 12.34 15.00
N LEU A 178 0.80 11.08 15.04
CA LEU A 178 1.29 10.04 14.13
C LEU A 178 0.24 9.73 13.07
N THR A 179 0.59 9.97 11.80
CA THR A 179 -0.16 9.50 10.65
C THR A 179 0.59 8.33 10.00
N VAL A 180 -0.12 7.25 9.70
CA VAL A 180 0.42 6.11 8.95
C VAL A 180 -0.35 5.99 7.65
N GLY A 181 0.37 6.02 6.53
CA GLY A 181 -0.22 6.05 5.19
C GLY A 181 -0.35 7.46 4.61
N LEU A 182 -0.03 7.59 3.32
CA LEU A 182 -0.15 8.87 2.59
C LEU A 182 -1.61 9.19 2.23
N ASP A 183 -2.46 8.18 2.17
CA ASP A 183 -3.90 8.26 1.89
C ASP A 183 -4.62 9.26 2.81
N ALA A 184 -4.24 9.30 4.09
CA ALA A 184 -4.77 10.27 5.05
C ALA A 184 -4.55 11.74 4.63
N TYR A 185 -3.53 12.03 3.82
CA TYR A 185 -3.25 13.38 3.32
C TYR A 185 -3.85 13.64 1.92
N LEU A 186 -4.42 12.62 1.27
CA LEU A 186 -5.09 12.75 -0.03
C LEU A 186 -6.58 13.06 0.11
N SER A 187 -7.22 12.64 1.22
CA SER A 187 -8.65 12.84 1.50
C SER A 187 -9.06 14.28 1.81
N GLU A 188 -8.12 15.23 1.79
CA GLU A 188 -8.34 16.66 2.06
C GLU A 188 -8.06 17.55 0.83
N LEU A 189 -8.26 17.00 -0.38
CA LEU A 189 -8.35 17.73 -1.64
C LEU A 189 -9.82 18.03 -1.97
#